data_AF-A0A5C6AAL3-F1
#
_entry.id   AF-A0A5C6AAL3-F1
#
_cell.length_a   1.000
_cell.length_b   1.000
_cell.length_c   1.000
_cell.angle_alpha   90.00
_cell.angle_beta   90.00
_cell.angle_gamma   90.00
#
_symmetry.space_group_name_H-M   'P 1'
#
loop_
_entity.id
_entity.type
_entity.pdbx_description
1 polymer ?
#
loop_
_entity_poly.entity_id
_entity_poly.type
_entity_poly.pdbx_seq_one_letter_code
_entity_poly.pdbx_strand_id
1 'polypeptide(L)'
;MTLRNVLPMLVAIFGMASAGNAGMINTIIGNFDIAFDGQTGEITDFNRPDGGNLLPAEARTFSSLEIEVDGISEEMLMNPPDALWGDLKITNLGAELATGSLQNNVGGSGNPTAYGFDYFDGNGNNLRIGIDDISYTVVQTGLPGLNFFNFFAEGKVISQSLPGGWEYGEDVLLSYSATEVMVLSGQTGVRSLVASGVMTITGNMIPEPSSLVMMVLGSAASCCFRRR
;
A
#
# COMPACT_ATOMS: atom_id res chain seq x y z
N MET A 1 1.83 -49.30 30.83
CA MET A 1 1.69 -48.08 30.01
C MET A 1 2.99 -47.30 30.09
N THR A 2 3.85 -47.47 29.09
CA THR A 2 5.21 -46.93 29.08
C THR A 2 5.24 -45.53 28.48
N LEU A 3 5.91 -44.61 29.18
CA LEU A 3 6.16 -43.19 28.86
C LEU A 3 6.79 -42.88 27.48
N ARG A 4 6.96 -43.88 26.60
CA ARG A 4 7.71 -43.77 25.34
C ARG A 4 6.94 -43.16 24.16
N ASN A 5 5.62 -42.95 24.29
CA ASN A 5 4.77 -42.43 23.20
C ASN A 5 4.42 -40.94 23.33
N VAL A 6 4.90 -40.24 24.37
CA VAL A 6 4.54 -38.82 24.61
C VAL A 6 5.54 -37.86 23.95
N LEU A 7 6.79 -38.29 23.72
CA LEU A 7 7.87 -37.43 23.23
C LEU A 7 7.74 -36.98 21.76
N PRO A 8 7.34 -37.83 20.78
CA PRO A 8 7.21 -37.37 19.39
C PRO A 8 5.96 -36.51 19.15
N MET A 9 4.95 -36.61 20.02
CA MET A 9 3.74 -35.78 19.94
C MET A 9 3.98 -34.35 20.46
N LEU A 10 4.90 -34.17 21.42
CA LEU A 10 5.25 -32.84 21.94
C LEU A 10 6.03 -31.99 20.92
N VAL A 11 6.92 -32.59 20.12
CA VAL A 11 7.72 -31.86 19.12
C VAL A 11 6.86 -31.39 17.93
N ALA A 12 5.86 -32.18 17.53
CA ALA A 12 4.89 -31.77 16.51
C ALA A 12 3.97 -30.64 16.99
N ILE A 13 3.59 -30.61 18.28
CA ILE A 13 2.73 -29.56 18.83
C ILE A 13 3.49 -28.24 19.04
N PHE A 14 4.77 -28.28 19.43
CA PHE A 14 5.59 -27.06 19.57
C PHE A 14 6.06 -26.46 18.24
N GLY A 15 6.17 -27.25 17.17
CA GLY A 15 6.43 -26.75 15.81
C GLY A 15 5.19 -26.27 15.06
N MET A 16 3.98 -26.56 15.56
CA MET A 16 2.70 -26.12 14.97
C MET A 16 2.17 -24.82 15.57
N ALA A 17 2.76 -24.34 16.66
CA ALA A 17 2.29 -23.14 17.35
C ALA A 17 2.75 -21.81 16.69
N SER A 18 3.60 -21.85 15.66
CA SER A 18 3.93 -20.66 14.86
C SER A 18 3.08 -20.54 13.58
N ALA A 19 2.16 -21.48 13.33
CA ALA A 19 1.24 -21.37 12.22
C ALA A 19 0.05 -20.49 12.63
N GLY A 20 0.06 -19.23 12.19
CA GLY A 20 -1.19 -18.49 11.96
C GLY A 20 -1.44 -17.25 12.80
N ASN A 21 -0.44 -16.44 13.12
CA ASN A 21 -0.69 -15.00 13.03
C ASN A 21 -0.43 -14.63 11.58
N ALA A 22 -1.48 -14.25 10.86
CA ALA A 22 -1.30 -13.52 9.62
C ALA A 22 -0.61 -12.21 10.02
N GLY A 23 0.69 -12.13 9.78
CA GLY A 23 1.41 -10.90 10.09
C GLY A 23 0.86 -9.76 9.25
N MET A 24 0.92 -8.53 9.72
CA MET A 24 0.57 -7.36 8.91
C MET A 24 1.83 -6.70 8.37
N ILE A 25 1.79 -6.32 7.09
CA ILE A 25 2.80 -5.45 6.49
C ILE A 25 2.21 -4.05 6.42
N ASN A 26 3.02 -3.06 6.81
CA ASN A 26 2.72 -1.65 6.66
C ASN A 26 3.85 -0.97 5.88
N THR A 27 3.54 -0.42 4.71
CA THR A 27 4.50 0.38 3.93
C THR A 27 4.13 1.85 4.09
N ILE A 28 5.07 2.65 4.59
CA ILE A 28 4.91 4.08 4.84
C ILE A 28 5.80 4.83 3.86
N ILE A 29 5.18 5.67 3.03
CA ILE A 29 5.84 6.47 2.00
C ILE A 29 5.75 7.94 2.42
N GLY A 30 6.91 8.52 2.72
CA GLY A 30 7.01 9.90 3.20
C GLY A 30 7.29 10.90 2.09
N ASN A 31 6.67 12.08 2.19
CA ASN A 31 6.84 13.20 1.26
C ASN A 31 6.46 12.80 -0.18
N PHE A 32 5.28 12.18 -0.33
CA PHE A 32 4.71 11.83 -1.62
C PHE A 32 3.84 12.98 -2.13
N ASP A 33 4.27 13.58 -3.25
CA ASP A 33 3.64 14.74 -3.84
C ASP A 33 2.57 14.33 -4.85
N ILE A 34 1.36 14.87 -4.71
CA ILE A 34 0.24 14.64 -5.61
C ILE A 34 -0.34 15.95 -6.13
N ALA A 35 -1.01 15.88 -7.28
CA ALA A 35 -1.78 16.98 -7.84
C ALA A 35 -3.15 16.52 -8.30
N PHE A 36 -4.18 17.36 -8.09
CA PHE A 36 -5.45 17.26 -8.77
C PHE A 36 -5.53 18.31 -9.88
N ASP A 37 -5.96 17.89 -11.07
CA ASP A 37 -6.29 18.78 -12.19
C ASP A 37 -7.76 18.63 -12.58
N GLY A 38 -8.56 19.66 -12.33
CA GLY A 38 -9.96 19.73 -12.72
C GLY A 38 -10.20 19.83 -14.22
N GLN A 39 -9.18 20.05 -15.06
CA GLN A 39 -9.34 19.94 -16.50
C GLN A 39 -9.45 18.48 -16.95
N THR A 40 -8.70 17.58 -16.30
CA THR A 40 -8.69 16.15 -16.62
C THR A 40 -9.58 15.34 -15.68
N GLY A 41 -9.84 15.86 -14.48
CA GLY A 41 -10.55 15.18 -13.41
C GLY A 41 -9.74 14.04 -12.81
N GLU A 42 -8.43 14.25 -12.68
CA GLU A 42 -7.47 13.23 -12.25
C GLU A 42 -6.65 13.72 -11.05
N ILE A 43 -6.36 12.81 -10.12
CA ILE A 43 -5.26 12.94 -9.16
C ILE A 43 -4.09 12.13 -9.68
N THR A 44 -2.90 12.74 -9.74
CA THR A 44 -1.66 12.05 -10.11
C THR A 44 -0.54 12.36 -9.14
N ASP A 45 0.58 11.65 -9.23
CA ASP A 45 1.85 12.15 -8.71
C ASP A 45 2.23 13.49 -9.39
N PHE A 46 2.89 14.38 -8.63
CA PHE A 46 3.10 15.76 -9.06
C PHE A 46 4.01 15.81 -10.30
N ASN A 47 3.50 16.36 -11.42
CA ASN A 47 4.18 16.61 -12.71
C ASN A 47 4.21 15.38 -13.66
N ARG A 48 3.08 15.21 -14.36
CA ARG A 48 2.65 14.14 -15.28
C ARG A 48 3.49 13.99 -16.56
N PRO A 49 3.85 12.75 -16.92
CA PRO A 49 3.97 12.32 -18.32
C PRO A 49 2.76 11.49 -18.78
N ASP A 50 2.60 11.30 -20.09
CA ASP A 50 1.35 10.84 -20.72
C ASP A 50 1.04 9.33 -20.60
N GLY A 51 1.95 8.50 -20.09
CA GLY A 51 1.83 7.05 -20.14
C GLY A 51 1.02 6.40 -19.00
N GLY A 52 0.78 7.12 -17.90
CA GLY A 52 -0.04 6.67 -16.77
C GLY A 52 0.65 5.64 -15.87
N ASN A 53 -0.11 5.06 -14.92
CA ASN A 53 0.40 4.02 -14.02
C ASN A 53 1.15 2.91 -14.77
N LEU A 54 2.13 2.31 -14.10
CA LEU A 54 2.98 1.18 -14.53
C LEU A 54 4.26 1.56 -15.28
N LEU A 55 4.60 2.84 -15.38
CA LEU A 55 5.79 3.32 -16.09
C LEU A 55 6.80 3.98 -15.13
N PRO A 56 7.86 3.28 -14.70
CA PRO A 56 8.87 3.84 -13.81
C PRO A 56 9.57 5.10 -14.34
N ALA A 57 9.59 5.29 -15.67
CA ALA A 57 10.13 6.49 -16.30
C ALA A 57 9.29 7.75 -16.02
N GLU A 58 8.06 7.57 -15.57
CA GLU A 58 7.08 8.63 -15.29
C GLU A 58 6.92 8.93 -13.80
N ALA A 59 7.30 7.96 -12.98
CA ALA A 59 7.21 8.01 -11.52
C ALA A 59 8.08 9.13 -10.90
N ARG A 60 7.59 9.69 -9.79
CA ARG A 60 8.23 10.77 -9.05
C ARG A 60 8.96 10.29 -7.82
N THR A 61 10.06 10.97 -7.51
CA THR A 61 10.82 10.65 -6.31
C THR A 61 10.09 11.10 -5.06
N PHE A 62 10.01 10.22 -4.07
CA PHE A 62 9.61 10.55 -2.71
C PHE A 62 10.81 10.47 -1.77
N SER A 63 10.64 10.89 -0.50
CA SER A 63 11.78 11.07 0.41
C SER A 63 12.11 9.84 1.25
N SER A 64 11.12 9.05 1.64
CA SER A 64 11.36 7.89 2.48
C SER A 64 10.41 6.74 2.20
N LEU A 65 10.90 5.52 2.37
CA LEU A 65 10.13 4.28 2.44
C LEU A 65 10.44 3.63 3.79
N GLU A 66 9.40 3.26 4.53
CA GLU A 66 9.54 2.38 5.69
C GLU A 66 8.61 1.19 5.51
N ILE A 67 9.11 -0.01 5.81
CA ILE A 67 8.32 -1.23 5.80
C ILE A 67 8.35 -1.80 7.21
N GLU A 68 7.17 -1.87 7.82
CA GLU A 68 6.97 -2.51 9.12
C GLU A 68 6.28 -3.86 8.93
N VAL A 69 6.76 -4.87 9.65
CA VAL A 69 6.11 -6.18 9.76
C VAL A 69 5.73 -6.39 11.23
N ASP A 70 4.44 -6.61 11.48
CA ASP A 70 3.90 -6.79 12.84
C ASP A 70 4.26 -5.64 13.81
N GLY A 71 4.36 -4.42 13.27
CA GLY A 71 4.71 -3.21 14.02
C GLY A 71 6.20 -3.06 14.33
N ILE A 72 7.05 -3.86 13.70
CA ILE A 72 8.52 -3.75 13.77
C ILE A 72 9.02 -3.24 12.42
N SER A 73 9.80 -2.16 12.44
CA SER A 73 10.48 -1.62 11.26
C SER A 73 11.53 -2.62 10.77
N GLU A 74 11.30 -3.20 9.59
CA GLU A 74 12.19 -4.18 8.94
C GLU A 74 13.07 -3.53 7.88
N GLU A 75 12.56 -2.50 7.20
CA GLU A 75 13.29 -1.75 6.17
C GLU A 75 13.03 -0.25 6.31
N MET A 76 14.07 0.56 6.13
CA MET A 76 13.97 2.02 6.08
C MET A 76 14.94 2.58 5.05
N LEU A 77 14.39 3.16 3.98
CA LEU A 77 15.12 3.79 2.88
C LEU A 77 14.87 5.30 2.87
N MET A 78 15.88 6.08 2.53
CA MET A 78 15.80 7.53 2.44
C MET A 78 16.49 8.05 1.17
N ASN A 79 15.80 8.91 0.44
CA ASN A 79 16.32 9.59 -0.73
C ASN A 79 16.83 11.00 -0.36
N PRO A 80 18.11 11.35 -0.60
CA PRO A 80 19.24 10.51 -1.04
C PRO A 80 19.88 9.69 0.11
N PRO A 81 20.55 8.55 -0.15
CA PRO A 81 21.05 8.07 -1.45
C PRO A 81 20.13 7.12 -2.21
N ASP A 82 19.00 6.72 -1.62
CA ASP A 82 18.15 5.69 -2.21
C ASP A 82 17.35 6.23 -3.40
N ALA A 83 17.30 5.46 -4.47
CA ALA A 83 16.55 5.81 -5.65
C ALA A 83 15.12 5.28 -5.47
N LEU A 84 14.20 6.16 -5.07
CA LEU A 84 12.82 5.83 -4.71
C LEU A 84 11.87 6.56 -5.64
N TRP A 85 10.88 5.87 -6.22
CA TRP A 85 9.90 6.47 -7.12
C TRP A 85 8.49 5.93 -6.90
N GLY A 86 7.48 6.79 -7.02
CA GLY A 86 6.06 6.44 -6.93
C GLY A 86 5.25 7.03 -8.08
N ASP A 87 4.23 6.31 -8.51
CA ASP A 87 3.32 6.65 -9.60
C ASP A 87 1.89 6.45 -9.09
N LEU A 88 1.08 7.51 -9.14
CA LEU A 88 -0.31 7.49 -8.68
C LEU A 88 -1.19 7.97 -9.82
N LYS A 89 -2.31 7.30 -10.02
CA LYS A 89 -3.36 7.80 -10.90
C LYS A 89 -4.72 7.39 -10.39
N ILE A 90 -5.56 8.39 -10.15
CA ILE A 90 -6.99 8.26 -9.85
C ILE A 90 -7.74 9.14 -10.84
N THR A 91 -8.67 8.56 -11.61
CA THR A 91 -9.43 9.31 -12.63
C THR A 91 -10.89 9.53 -12.24
N ASN A 92 -11.71 10.11 -13.11
CA ASN A 92 -13.17 10.28 -12.94
C ASN A 92 -13.61 11.14 -11.75
N LEU A 93 -12.76 12.02 -11.21
CA LEU A 93 -13.08 12.89 -10.08
C LEU A 93 -13.95 14.11 -10.47
N GLY A 94 -14.20 14.30 -11.77
CA GLY A 94 -14.90 15.47 -12.30
C GLY A 94 -14.03 16.73 -12.29
N ALA A 95 -14.64 17.88 -12.58
CA ALA A 95 -13.88 19.12 -12.80
C ALA A 95 -13.50 19.86 -11.52
N GLU A 96 -14.15 19.54 -10.39
CA GLU A 96 -13.91 20.17 -9.10
C GLU A 96 -14.16 19.16 -7.98
N LEU A 97 -13.28 19.13 -6.96
CA LEU A 97 -13.50 18.33 -5.76
C LEU A 97 -14.39 19.08 -4.78
N ALA A 98 -15.47 18.43 -4.35
CA ALA A 98 -16.30 18.95 -3.26
C ALA A 98 -15.50 19.03 -1.94
N THR A 99 -15.84 20.02 -1.11
CA THR A 99 -15.15 20.30 0.15
C THR A 99 -16.04 20.08 1.37
N GLY A 100 -15.43 19.89 2.54
CA GLY A 100 -16.11 19.85 3.83
C GLY A 100 -16.94 18.59 4.11
N SER A 101 -16.85 17.57 3.27
CA SER A 101 -17.54 16.29 3.47
C SER A 101 -16.77 15.14 2.83
N LEU A 102 -17.02 13.91 3.32
CA LEU A 102 -16.51 12.70 2.72
C LEU A 102 -17.19 12.47 1.36
N GLN A 103 -16.38 12.30 0.33
CA GLN A 103 -16.81 12.02 -1.03
C GLN A 103 -16.35 10.63 -1.43
N ASN A 104 -17.22 9.91 -2.13
CA ASN A 104 -16.89 8.60 -2.68
C ASN A 104 -16.76 8.74 -4.19
N ASN A 105 -15.62 8.32 -4.71
CA ASN A 105 -15.38 8.23 -6.13
C ASN A 105 -15.30 6.74 -6.48
N VAL A 106 -16.40 6.24 -7.04
CA VAL A 106 -16.51 4.84 -7.46
C VAL A 106 -15.74 4.69 -8.75
N GLY A 107 -14.85 3.71 -8.82
CA GLY A 107 -13.88 3.63 -9.88
C GLY A 107 -13.32 2.24 -10.14
N GLY A 108 -12.13 2.27 -10.75
CA GLY A 108 -11.14 1.21 -10.78
C GLY A 108 -11.53 -0.19 -11.19
N SER A 109 -12.38 -0.89 -10.43
CA SER A 109 -12.56 -2.35 -10.52
C SER A 109 -11.21 -3.10 -10.57
N GLY A 110 -10.23 -2.60 -9.80
CA GLY A 110 -8.86 -3.08 -9.73
C GLY A 110 -8.02 -2.75 -10.97
N ASN A 111 -8.49 -1.86 -11.84
CA ASN A 111 -7.79 -1.49 -13.08
C ASN A 111 -6.66 -0.49 -12.79
N PRO A 112 -5.39 -0.93 -12.81
CA PRO A 112 -4.25 -0.05 -12.52
C PRO A 112 -4.13 1.12 -13.48
N THR A 113 -4.62 1.02 -14.72
CA THR A 113 -4.44 2.08 -15.72
C THR A 113 -5.31 3.32 -15.48
N ALA A 114 -6.36 3.16 -14.66
CA ALA A 114 -7.31 4.22 -14.31
C ALA A 114 -7.25 4.59 -12.83
N TYR A 115 -7.07 3.58 -11.97
CA TYR A 115 -7.02 3.70 -10.52
C TYR A 115 -5.91 2.79 -10.02
N GLY A 116 -4.81 3.37 -9.56
CA GLY A 116 -3.70 2.55 -9.08
C GLY A 116 -2.57 3.37 -8.49
N PHE A 117 -1.70 2.65 -7.81
CA PHE A 117 -0.48 3.16 -7.24
C PHE A 117 0.64 2.14 -7.47
N ASP A 118 1.79 2.63 -7.91
CA ASP A 118 3.00 1.83 -8.02
C ASP A 118 4.15 2.51 -7.27
N TYR A 119 4.98 1.71 -6.59
CA TYR A 119 6.31 2.16 -6.17
C TYR A 119 7.41 1.32 -6.82
N PHE A 120 8.58 1.95 -6.98
CA PHE A 120 9.81 1.34 -7.48
C PHE A 120 11.01 1.81 -6.65
N ASP A 121 12.01 0.94 -6.48
CA ASP A 121 13.30 1.34 -5.93
C ASP A 121 14.49 1.02 -6.87
N GLY A 122 15.67 1.54 -6.53
CA GLY A 122 16.91 1.33 -7.28
C GLY A 122 17.44 -0.10 -7.27
N ASN A 123 16.94 -0.96 -6.39
CA ASN A 123 17.28 -2.38 -6.30
C ASN A 123 16.37 -3.26 -7.17
N GLY A 124 15.36 -2.67 -7.82
CA GLY A 124 14.38 -3.37 -8.65
C GLY A 124 13.17 -3.89 -7.86
N ASN A 125 13.07 -3.55 -6.57
CA ASN A 125 11.88 -3.82 -5.78
C ASN A 125 10.72 -2.96 -6.29
N ASN A 126 9.51 -3.50 -6.19
CA ASN A 126 8.31 -2.83 -6.64
C ASN A 126 7.07 -3.32 -5.88
N LEU A 127 6.04 -2.50 -5.90
CA LEU A 127 4.68 -2.88 -5.55
C LEU A 127 3.74 -2.18 -6.52
N ARG A 128 2.80 -2.94 -7.07
CA ARG A 128 1.79 -2.44 -8.00
C ARG A 128 0.42 -2.77 -7.50
N ILE A 129 -0.42 -1.75 -7.38
CA ILE A 129 -1.75 -1.86 -6.79
C ILE A 129 -2.77 -1.29 -7.77
N GLY A 130 -3.77 -2.10 -8.09
CA GLY A 130 -5.00 -1.64 -8.73
C GLY A 130 -5.96 -1.18 -7.65
N ILE A 131 -6.37 0.08 -7.67
CA ILE A 131 -7.32 0.64 -6.71
C ILE A 131 -8.74 0.42 -7.24
N ASP A 132 -9.67 0.05 -6.37
CA ASP A 132 -11.09 -0.08 -6.71
C ASP A 132 -11.78 1.28 -6.62
N ASP A 133 -12.16 1.66 -5.40
CA ASP A 133 -12.83 2.89 -5.09
C ASP A 133 -11.96 3.75 -4.18
N ILE A 134 -12.12 5.07 -4.27
CA ILE A 134 -11.54 5.97 -3.28
C ILE A 134 -12.61 6.74 -2.52
N SER A 135 -12.38 6.93 -1.23
CA SER A 135 -13.11 7.87 -0.38
C SER A 135 -12.17 9.00 -0.01
N TYR A 136 -12.50 10.23 -0.34
CA TYR A 136 -11.63 11.39 -0.10
C TYR A 136 -12.34 12.52 0.65
N THR A 137 -11.56 13.38 1.28
CA THR A 137 -12.05 14.62 1.90
C THR A 137 -11.07 15.74 1.64
N VAL A 138 -11.59 16.85 1.12
CA VAL A 138 -10.88 18.12 1.04
C VAL A 138 -11.44 19.06 2.08
N VAL A 139 -10.60 19.58 2.97
CA VAL A 139 -10.99 20.60 3.96
C VAL A 139 -10.26 21.88 3.62
N GLN A 140 -11.01 22.87 3.13
CA GLN A 140 -10.51 24.24 3.02
C GLN A 140 -10.82 24.96 4.33
N THR A 141 -9.80 25.41 5.04
CA THR A 141 -10.04 26.29 6.18
C THR A 141 -10.01 27.73 5.72
N GLY A 142 -10.75 28.61 6.39
CA GLY A 142 -10.67 30.06 6.13
C GLY A 142 -9.34 30.68 6.55
N LEU A 143 -8.39 29.88 7.05
CA LEU A 143 -7.06 30.32 7.45
C LEU A 143 -6.08 30.11 6.28
N PRO A 144 -5.34 31.15 5.87
CA PRO A 144 -4.34 31.02 4.81
C PRO A 144 -3.32 29.91 5.13
N GLY A 145 -3.09 29.03 4.16
CA GLY A 145 -2.09 27.95 4.26
C GLY A 145 -2.51 26.73 5.07
N LEU A 146 -3.73 26.67 5.60
CA LEU A 146 -4.23 25.51 6.35
C LEU A 146 -5.35 24.83 5.57
N ASN A 147 -5.00 23.92 4.68
CA ASN A 147 -5.96 23.06 4.00
C ASN A 147 -5.50 21.61 4.11
N PHE A 148 -6.46 20.70 4.16
CA PHE A 148 -6.20 19.28 4.32
C PHE A 148 -6.77 18.50 3.15
N PHE A 149 -6.06 17.45 2.75
CA PHE A 149 -6.54 16.46 1.82
C PHE A 149 -6.21 15.08 2.34
N ASN A 150 -7.22 14.22 2.37
CA ASN A 150 -7.05 12.83 2.73
C ASN A 150 -7.80 11.95 1.74
N PHE A 151 -7.25 10.79 1.41
CA PHE A 151 -8.03 9.73 0.78
C PHE A 151 -7.75 8.38 1.44
N PHE A 152 -8.73 7.49 1.30
CA PHE A 152 -8.70 6.10 1.70
C PHE A 152 -9.17 5.27 0.51
N ALA A 153 -8.55 4.12 0.31
CA ALA A 153 -8.89 3.24 -0.79
C ALA A 153 -8.69 1.77 -0.43
N GLU A 154 -9.51 0.92 -1.04
CA GLU A 154 -9.26 -0.51 -1.12
C GLU A 154 -8.52 -0.78 -2.44
N GLY A 155 -7.53 -1.67 -2.39
CA GLY A 155 -6.72 -2.01 -3.54
C GLY A 155 -6.39 -3.48 -3.60
N LYS A 156 -6.06 -3.92 -4.81
CA LYS A 156 -5.60 -5.26 -5.14
C LYS A 156 -4.15 -5.24 -5.59
N VAL A 157 -3.34 -6.09 -4.99
CA VAL A 157 -1.95 -6.29 -5.40
C VAL A 157 -1.91 -6.99 -6.76
N ILE A 158 -1.26 -6.34 -7.73
CA ILE A 158 -1.10 -6.85 -9.10
C ILE A 158 0.23 -7.56 -9.25
N SER A 159 1.30 -6.95 -8.73
CA SER A 159 2.62 -7.53 -8.65
C SER A 159 3.39 -6.89 -7.51
N GLN A 160 4.34 -7.64 -6.96
CA GLN A 160 5.18 -7.16 -5.88
C GLN A 160 6.52 -7.88 -5.88
N SER A 161 7.50 -7.19 -5.33
CA SER A 161 8.81 -7.68 -4.92
C SER A 161 9.28 -6.66 -3.89
N LEU A 162 8.90 -6.84 -2.62
CA LEU A 162 9.29 -5.91 -1.56
C LEU A 162 10.72 -6.21 -1.08
N PRO A 163 11.44 -5.20 -0.54
CA PRO A 163 12.64 -5.43 0.26
C PRO A 163 12.43 -6.53 1.31
N GLY A 164 13.47 -7.32 1.58
CA GLY A 164 13.39 -8.44 2.53
C GLY A 164 12.61 -9.67 2.04
N GLY A 165 11.99 -9.63 0.86
CA GLY A 165 11.21 -10.75 0.32
C GLY A 165 9.80 -10.85 0.92
N TRP A 166 9.33 -9.79 1.58
CA TRP A 166 7.98 -9.71 2.11
C TRP A 166 6.95 -9.62 0.98
N GLU A 167 5.77 -10.19 1.22
CA GLU A 167 4.67 -10.18 0.25
C GLU A 167 3.34 -9.88 0.96
N TYR A 168 2.61 -8.90 0.44
CA TYR A 168 1.21 -8.66 0.77
C TYR A 168 0.31 -9.78 0.22
N GLY A 169 -0.81 -10.02 0.90
CA GLY A 169 -1.96 -10.72 0.35
C GLY A 169 -2.59 -9.97 -0.82
N GLU A 170 -3.67 -10.52 -1.40
CA GLU A 170 -4.33 -9.90 -2.54
C GLU A 170 -4.87 -8.51 -2.21
N ASP A 171 -5.49 -8.36 -1.04
CA ASP A 171 -6.18 -7.13 -0.64
C ASP A 171 -5.31 -6.26 0.27
N VAL A 172 -5.28 -4.96 -0.04
CA VAL A 172 -4.58 -3.92 0.72
C VAL A 172 -5.47 -2.70 0.95
N LEU A 173 -5.19 -1.98 2.02
CA LEU A 173 -5.78 -0.69 2.34
C LEU A 173 -4.75 0.41 2.13
N LEU A 174 -5.15 1.46 1.43
CA LEU A 174 -4.32 2.63 1.18
C LEU A 174 -4.93 3.81 1.91
N SER A 175 -4.08 4.61 2.53
CA SER A 175 -4.45 5.92 3.05
C SER A 175 -3.40 6.95 2.67
N TYR A 176 -3.85 8.15 2.38
CA TYR A 176 -2.98 9.30 2.14
C TYR A 176 -3.46 10.47 2.97
N SER A 177 -2.52 11.18 3.58
CA SER A 177 -2.80 12.36 4.40
C SER A 177 -1.82 13.49 4.08
N ALA A 178 -2.38 14.67 3.81
CA ALA A 178 -1.64 15.90 3.61
C ALA A 178 -2.28 17.06 4.39
N THR A 179 -1.43 17.82 5.10
CA THR A 179 -1.84 18.94 5.97
C THR A 179 -1.45 20.32 5.44
N GLU A 180 -0.65 20.37 4.37
CA GLU A 180 -0.20 21.60 3.71
C GLU A 180 -0.61 21.57 2.24
N VAL A 181 -1.92 21.71 2.01
CA VAL A 181 -2.47 21.63 0.65
C VAL A 181 -2.63 23.02 0.04
N MET A 182 -2.01 23.22 -1.12
CA MET A 182 -2.28 24.37 -1.97
C MET A 182 -3.50 24.08 -2.82
N VAL A 183 -4.46 25.00 -2.85
CA VAL A 183 -5.72 24.83 -3.55
C VAL A 183 -6.02 26.03 -4.44
N LEU A 184 -6.54 25.75 -5.63
CA LEU A 184 -7.18 26.73 -6.50
C LEU A 184 -8.68 26.46 -6.46
N SER A 185 -9.44 27.41 -5.90
CA SER A 185 -10.90 27.30 -5.83
C SER A 185 -11.53 27.44 -7.21
N GLY A 186 -12.51 26.59 -7.48
CA GLY A 186 -13.44 26.66 -8.60
C GLY A 186 -14.74 27.38 -8.23
N GLN A 187 -15.79 27.14 -9.00
CA GLN A 187 -17.12 27.73 -8.75
C GLN A 187 -17.86 27.05 -7.59
N THR A 188 -17.64 25.76 -7.42
CA THR A 188 -18.38 24.86 -6.52
C THR A 188 -17.49 24.02 -5.59
N GLY A 189 -16.18 24.01 -5.81
CA GLY A 189 -15.23 23.25 -5.00
C GLY A 189 -13.77 23.62 -5.30
N VAL A 190 -12.86 22.66 -5.19
CA VAL A 190 -11.44 22.83 -5.53
C VAL A 190 -11.20 22.37 -6.96
N ARG A 191 -10.77 23.29 -7.83
CA ARG A 191 -10.49 23.02 -9.25
C ARG A 191 -9.08 22.46 -9.46
N SER A 192 -8.14 22.78 -8.58
CA SER A 192 -6.82 22.17 -8.59
C SER A 192 -6.27 22.12 -7.17
N LEU A 193 -5.55 21.06 -6.84
CA LEU A 193 -4.80 20.97 -5.60
C LEU A 193 -3.39 20.45 -5.87
N VAL A 194 -2.46 20.87 -5.03
CA VAL A 194 -1.13 20.29 -4.92
C VAL A 194 -0.90 20.02 -3.44
N ALA A 195 -0.49 18.80 -3.13
CA ALA A 195 -0.31 18.34 -1.77
C ALA A 195 0.97 17.51 -1.67
N SER A 196 1.68 17.69 -0.57
CA SER A 196 2.70 16.76 -0.13
C SER A 196 2.24 16.10 1.16
N GLY A 197 2.44 14.80 1.27
CA GLY A 197 1.85 14.02 2.34
C GLY A 197 2.53 12.68 2.58
N VAL A 198 1.88 11.87 3.41
CA VAL A 198 2.29 10.51 3.72
C VAL A 198 1.26 9.56 3.14
N MET A 199 1.74 8.55 2.41
CA MET A 199 0.93 7.41 2.01
C MET A 199 1.25 6.21 2.90
N THR A 200 0.23 5.47 3.29
CA THR A 200 0.36 4.24 4.08
C THR A 200 -0.40 3.13 3.37
N ILE A 201 0.26 2.00 3.16
CA ILE A 201 -0.29 0.79 2.51
C ILE A 201 -0.22 -0.34 3.52
N THR A 202 -1.38 -0.84 3.93
CA THR A 202 -1.49 -1.89 4.94
C THR A 202 -2.17 -3.12 4.37
N GLY A 203 -1.67 -4.30 4.69
CA GLY A 203 -2.31 -5.54 4.28
C GLY A 203 -1.80 -6.75 5.05
N ASN A 204 -2.46 -7.88 4.85
CA ASN A 204 -2.02 -9.15 5.41
C ASN A 204 -0.73 -9.61 4.72
N MET A 205 0.18 -10.23 5.45
CA MET A 205 1.37 -10.87 4.91
C MET A 205 1.03 -12.26 4.37
N ILE A 206 1.53 -12.60 3.19
CA ILE A 206 1.60 -13.99 2.74
C ILE A 206 2.75 -14.67 3.49
N PRO A 207 2.50 -15.76 4.23
CA PRO A 207 3.56 -16.47 4.93
C PRO A 207 4.64 -16.96 3.96
N GLU A 208 5.92 -16.78 4.32
CA GLU A 208 7.01 -17.25 3.48
C GLU A 208 6.88 -18.74 3.10
N PRO A 209 7.32 -19.14 1.90
CA PRO A 209 7.28 -20.55 1.46
C PRO A 209 7.95 -21.52 2.44
N SER A 210 9.01 -21.07 3.14
CA SER A 210 9.72 -21.82 4.17
C SER A 210 8.78 -22.26 5.32
N SER A 211 7.91 -21.35 5.76
CA SER A 211 6.90 -21.57 6.80
C SER A 211 5.81 -22.54 6.35
N LEU A 212 5.38 -22.44 5.10
CA LEU A 212 4.42 -23.36 4.49
C LEU A 212 5.01 -24.78 4.34
N VAL A 213 6.27 -24.90 3.90
CA VAL A 213 6.96 -26.19 3.79
C VAL A 213 7.13 -26.85 5.14
N MET A 214 7.46 -26.09 6.19
CA MET A 214 7.54 -26.62 7.56
C MET A 214 6.17 -27.14 8.07
N MET A 215 5.07 -26.46 7.73
CA MET A 215 3.71 -26.91 8.03
C MET A 215 3.37 -28.23 7.33
N VAL A 216 3.75 -28.38 6.06
CA VAL A 216 3.53 -29.61 5.28
C VAL A 216 4.41 -30.76 5.78
N LEU A 217 5.68 -30.50 6.10
CA LEU A 217 6.59 -31.52 6.64
C LEU A 217 6.16 -31.98 8.04
N GLY A 218 5.70 -31.07 8.90
CA GLY A 218 5.20 -31.40 10.24
C GLY A 218 3.93 -32.26 10.22
N SER A 219 3.01 -31.99 9.28
CA SER A 219 1.80 -32.79 9.09
C SER A 219 2.09 -34.16 8.46
N ALA A 220 3.00 -34.24 7.49
CA ALA A 220 3.45 -35.49 6.89
C ALA A 220 4.17 -36.41 7.90
N ALA A 221 5.05 -35.86 8.74
CA ALA A 221 5.72 -36.60 9.82
C ALA A 221 4.70 -37.19 10.81
N SER A 222 3.69 -36.41 11.20
CA SER A 222 2.63 -36.84 12.11
C SER A 222 1.78 -37.99 11.55
N CYS A 223 1.55 -38.02 10.23
CA CYS A 223 0.85 -39.12 9.55
C CYS A 223 1.68 -40.41 9.46
N CYS A 224 2.99 -40.31 9.25
CA CYS A 224 3.89 -41.46 9.13
C CYS A 224 4.14 -42.16 10.48
N PHE A 225 4.16 -41.43 11.59
CA PHE A 225 4.29 -42.02 12.93
C PHE A 225 3.02 -42.71 13.45
N ARG A 226 1.85 -42.42 12.88
CA ARG A 226 0.58 -43.05 13.29
C ARG A 226 0.32 -44.41 12.61
N ARG A 227 1.11 -44.77 11.60
CA ARG A 227 0.98 -46.01 10.79
C ARG A 227 2.07 -47.06 11.04
N ARG A 228 2.94 -46.87 12.04
CA ARG A 228 3.95 -47.87 12.45
C ARG A 228 3.71 -48.32 13.88
#